data_AF-H3GMZ4-F1
#
_entry.id   AF-H3GMZ4-F1
#
_cell.length_a   1.000
_cell.length_b   1.000
_cell.length_c   1.000
_cell.angle_alpha   90.00
_cell.angle_beta   90.00
_cell.angle_gamma   90.00
#
_symmetry.space_group_name_H-M   'P 1'
#
loop_
_entity.id
_entity.type
_entity.pdbx_description
1 polymer ?
#
loop_
_entity_poly.entity_id
_entity_poly.type
_entity_poly.pdbx_seq_one_letter_code
_entity_poly.pdbx_strand_id
1 'polypeptide(L)'
;MASLSLPSLPLSLFSLVLEFTVFSFSQDLRPNRRSLSGKFLMDVALVAKSWYHVVDELVARYHRDTMELTFKFGSRVEVLAVRQQVQLRGRAVRDLRVRMGKSDGSRFVTGVWWWMEDREIPWDALFAHMRGLKRLDLRCMPLESCHVPILLQAAAKYCLQLEMLVLPRKQDMTKTVDCAAVRMMMQVLRGAMERWHLKGRCGGLKQLTVPSREEEDRLRTSTAFINDVIEFCPNVEYLDGYYYATDEMNDVTCEEKWMISLDT
;
A
#
# COMPACT_ATOMS: atom_id res chain seq x y z
N MET A 1 40.98 -15.02 16.21
CA MET A 1 39.87 -14.86 15.25
C MET A 1 38.75 -14.11 15.97
N ALA A 2 38.39 -12.91 15.52
CA ALA A 2 37.23 -12.23 16.09
C ALA A 2 35.99 -13.04 15.74
N SER A 3 35.24 -13.49 16.75
CA SER A 3 33.95 -14.13 16.51
C SER A 3 33.02 -13.09 15.87
N LEU A 4 32.48 -13.40 14.69
CA LEU A 4 31.45 -12.59 14.05
C LEU A 4 30.24 -12.58 14.98
N SER A 5 30.03 -11.45 15.66
CA SER A 5 28.85 -11.26 16.49
C SER A 5 27.70 -10.77 15.62
N LEU A 6 26.49 -11.32 15.81
CA LEU A 6 25.29 -10.90 15.07
C LEU A 6 25.08 -9.36 14.99
N PRO A 7 25.27 -8.55 16.05
CA PRO A 7 25.08 -7.10 15.96
C PRO A 7 26.20 -6.36 15.20
N SER A 8 27.26 -7.05 14.77
CA SER A 8 28.30 -6.47 13.90
C SER A 8 28.02 -6.68 12.40
N LEU A 9 26.94 -7.39 12.06
CA LEU A 9 26.52 -7.59 10.68
C LEU A 9 26.01 -6.27 10.07
N PRO A 10 26.16 -6.07 8.75
CA PRO A 10 25.44 -5.02 8.03
C PRO A 10 23.95 -5.06 8.34
N LEU A 11 23.33 -3.89 8.48
CA LEU A 11 21.93 -3.76 8.89
C LEU A 11 20.96 -4.57 8.00
N SER A 12 21.28 -4.72 6.71
CA SER A 12 20.52 -5.55 5.77
C SER A 12 20.55 -7.04 6.14
N LEU A 13 21.72 -7.59 6.48
CA LEU A 13 21.85 -8.99 6.90
C LEU A 13 21.24 -9.21 8.29
N PHE A 14 21.44 -8.27 9.20
CA PHE A 14 20.80 -8.32 10.53
C PHE A 14 19.28 -8.34 10.41
N SER A 15 18.71 -7.50 9.54
CA SER A 15 17.26 -7.49 9.26
C SER A 15 16.74 -8.83 8.76
N LEU A 16 17.48 -9.51 7.87
CA LEU A 16 17.09 -10.84 7.38
C LEU A 16 17.07 -11.90 8.50
N VAL A 17 18.03 -11.85 9.42
CA VAL A 17 18.03 -12.73 10.59
C VAL A 17 16.82 -12.47 11.48
N LEU A 18 16.46 -11.20 11.69
CA LEU A 18 15.27 -10.85 12.46
C LEU A 18 13.98 -11.28 11.76
N GLU A 19 13.89 -11.19 10.44
CA GLU A 19 12.71 -11.64 9.69
C GLU A 19 12.47 -13.16 9.80
N PHE A 20 13.54 -13.95 9.97
CA PHE A 20 13.43 -15.38 10.26
C PHE A 20 13.04 -15.69 11.72
N THR A 21 13.45 -14.85 12.67
CA THR A 21 13.40 -15.20 14.12
C THR A 21 12.34 -14.43 14.92
N VAL A 22 11.93 -13.26 14.44
CA VAL A 22 11.03 -12.35 15.15
C VAL A 22 9.65 -12.41 14.53
N PHE A 23 8.68 -12.87 15.32
CA PHE A 23 7.30 -12.97 14.88
C PHE A 23 6.75 -11.62 14.40
N SER A 24 6.12 -11.61 13.22
CA SER A 24 5.50 -10.42 12.61
C SER A 24 6.45 -9.24 12.34
N PHE A 25 7.74 -9.50 12.19
CA PHE A 25 8.73 -8.54 11.69
C PHE A 25 8.95 -8.74 10.19
N SER A 26 8.93 -7.65 9.41
CA SER A 26 9.30 -7.70 7.99
C SER A 26 9.85 -6.36 7.54
N GLN A 27 10.99 -6.39 6.85
CA GLN A 27 11.64 -5.22 6.27
C GLN A 27 11.40 -5.08 4.77
N ASP A 28 10.94 -6.14 4.12
CA ASP A 28 10.63 -6.10 2.71
C ASP A 28 9.39 -5.24 2.42
N LEU A 29 9.44 -4.53 1.29
CA LEU A 29 8.32 -3.73 0.80
C LEU A 29 7.26 -4.58 0.09
N ARG A 30 7.53 -5.87 -0.14
CA ARG A 30 6.70 -6.80 -0.91
C ARG A 30 6.90 -8.25 -0.43
N PRO A 31 5.89 -9.14 -0.60
CA PRO A 31 4.52 -8.79 -0.99
C PRO A 31 3.76 -8.08 0.14
N ASN A 32 4.18 -8.31 1.39
CA ASN A 32 3.56 -7.72 2.56
C ASN A 32 4.13 -6.33 2.87
N ARG A 33 3.36 -5.52 3.59
CA ARG A 33 3.84 -4.23 4.08
C ARG A 33 4.85 -4.45 5.20
N ARG A 34 5.84 -3.57 5.32
CA ARG A 34 6.81 -3.62 6.42
C ARG A 34 6.13 -3.55 7.78
N SER A 35 6.58 -4.37 8.71
CA SER A 35 6.03 -4.43 10.06
C SER A 35 7.14 -4.35 11.09
N LEU A 36 7.00 -3.42 12.03
CA LEU A 36 7.78 -3.45 13.26
C LEU A 36 6.97 -4.21 14.29
N SER A 37 7.51 -5.34 14.74
CA SER A 37 6.96 -6.08 15.86
C SER A 37 7.48 -5.49 17.16
N GLY A 38 6.88 -4.37 17.60
CA GLY A 38 7.43 -3.52 18.65
C GLY A 38 7.80 -4.29 19.93
N LYS A 39 6.92 -5.18 20.39
CA LYS A 39 7.17 -6.01 21.59
C LYS A 39 8.40 -6.90 21.43
N PHE A 40 8.48 -7.69 20.37
CA PHE A 40 9.57 -8.64 20.18
C PHE A 40 10.89 -7.96 19.81
N LEU A 41 10.86 -6.82 19.12
CA LEU A 41 12.07 -6.03 18.88
C LEU A 41 12.63 -5.43 20.17
N MET A 42 11.79 -5.09 21.15
CA MET A 42 12.27 -4.68 22.47
C MET A 42 13.00 -5.81 23.18
N ASP A 43 12.47 -7.04 23.13
CA ASP A 43 13.13 -8.21 23.72
C ASP A 43 14.52 -8.45 23.09
N VAL A 44 14.62 -8.30 21.76
CA VAL A 44 15.89 -8.38 21.02
C VAL A 44 16.86 -7.27 21.44
N ALA A 45 16.37 -6.04 21.64
CA ALA A 45 17.18 -4.91 22.06
C ALA A 45 17.75 -5.08 23.48
N LEU A 46 17.10 -5.87 24.35
CA LEU A 46 17.51 -6.12 25.73
C LEU A 46 18.66 -7.14 25.86
N VAL A 47 19.05 -7.83 24.78
CA VAL A 47 20.13 -8.84 24.81
C VAL A 47 21.46 -8.23 25.23
N ALA A 48 21.85 -7.09 24.63
CA ALA A 48 23.04 -6.32 25.00
C ALA A 48 23.01 -4.92 24.39
N LYS A 49 23.89 -4.02 24.85
CA LYS A 49 24.02 -2.66 24.30
C LYS A 49 24.28 -2.63 22.79
N SER A 50 25.09 -3.55 22.27
CA SER A 50 25.35 -3.65 20.83
C SER A 50 24.10 -4.00 20.03
N TRP A 51 23.23 -4.86 20.54
CA TRP A 51 21.95 -5.19 19.92
C TRP A 51 20.98 -4.02 19.97
N TYR A 52 20.91 -3.32 21.10
CA TYR A 52 20.11 -2.11 21.25
C TYR A 52 20.43 -1.08 20.15
N HIS A 53 21.71 -0.78 19.92
CA HIS A 53 22.11 0.20 18.91
C HIS A 53 21.67 -0.18 17.49
N VAL A 54 21.80 -1.46 17.11
CA VAL A 54 21.41 -1.93 15.77
C VAL A 54 19.89 -1.94 15.62
N VAL A 55 19.15 -2.36 16.65
CA VAL A 55 17.68 -2.32 16.64
C VAL A 55 17.18 -0.87 16.59
N ASP A 56 17.79 0.05 17.33
CA ASP A 56 17.45 1.47 17.31
C ASP A 56 17.68 2.08 15.92
N GLU A 57 18.81 1.78 15.27
CA GLU A 57 19.08 2.20 13.90
C GLU A 57 18.04 1.65 12.91
N LEU A 58 17.65 0.39 13.08
CA LEU A 58 16.63 -0.27 12.25
C LEU A 58 15.26 0.40 12.39
N VAL A 59 14.85 0.66 13.63
CA VAL A 59 13.59 1.35 13.94
C VAL A 59 13.61 2.79 13.40
N ALA A 60 14.73 3.50 13.57
CA ALA A 60 14.90 4.83 13.02
C ALA A 60 14.80 4.85 11.48
N ARG A 61 15.40 3.86 10.79
CA ARG A 61 15.28 3.70 9.34
C ARG A 61 13.84 3.42 8.92
N TYR A 62 13.15 2.52 9.63
CA TYR A 62 11.74 2.23 9.36
C TYR A 62 10.86 3.49 9.45
N HIS A 63 11.01 4.28 10.52
CA HIS A 63 10.23 5.51 10.74
C HIS A 63 10.56 6.64 9.77
N ARG A 64 11.78 6.65 9.24
CA ARG A 64 12.22 7.57 8.20
C ARG A 64 11.58 7.22 6.85
N ASP A 65 11.57 5.94 6.51
CA ASP A 65 11.15 5.46 5.20
C ASP A 65 9.65 5.18 5.11
N THR A 66 8.96 4.98 6.24
CA THR A 66 7.52 4.68 6.30
C THR A 66 6.74 5.88 6.80
N MET A 67 5.68 6.24 6.09
CA MET A 67 4.76 7.30 6.48
C MET A 67 3.31 6.81 6.43
N GLU A 68 2.56 7.12 7.47
CA GLU A 68 1.12 6.89 7.52
C GLU A 68 0.40 8.24 7.59
N LEU A 69 -0.51 8.49 6.64
CA LEU A 69 -1.37 9.66 6.61
C LEU A 69 -2.79 9.21 6.97
N THR A 70 -3.32 9.76 8.07
CA THR A 70 -4.65 9.42 8.54
C THR A 70 -5.56 10.64 8.49
N PHE A 71 -6.65 10.51 7.76
CA PHE A 71 -7.73 11.50 7.66
C PHE A 71 -8.98 10.93 8.34
N LYS A 72 -9.35 11.48 9.50
CA LYS A 72 -10.56 11.03 10.21
C LYS A 72 -11.78 11.82 9.75
N PHE A 73 -11.59 13.11 9.48
CA PHE A 73 -12.66 14.02 9.08
C PHE A 73 -12.30 14.89 7.87
N GLY A 74 -11.07 14.84 7.38
CA GLY A 74 -10.58 15.72 6.32
C GLY A 74 -10.59 17.20 6.73
N SER A 75 -10.48 17.47 8.03
CA SER A 75 -10.51 18.85 8.55
C SER A 75 -9.27 19.63 8.11
N ARG A 76 -9.39 20.95 8.02
CA ARG A 76 -8.25 21.83 7.67
C ARG A 76 -7.05 21.63 8.59
N VAL A 77 -7.29 21.37 9.87
CA VAL A 77 -6.22 21.11 10.87
C VAL A 77 -5.49 19.82 10.55
N GLU A 78 -6.21 18.74 10.26
CA GLU A 78 -5.62 17.45 9.84
C GLU A 78 -4.80 17.62 8.56
N VAL A 79 -5.35 18.30 7.54
CA VAL A 79 -4.67 18.52 6.26
C VAL A 79 -3.39 19.34 6.45
N LEU A 80 -3.40 20.37 7.29
CA LEU A 80 -2.21 21.17 7.60
C LEU A 80 -1.14 20.36 8.35
N ALA A 81 -1.54 19.55 9.32
CA ALA A 81 -0.62 18.68 10.05
C ALA A 81 0.04 17.64 9.13
N VAL A 82 -0.76 17.02 8.24
CA VAL A 82 -0.24 16.11 7.21
C VAL A 82 0.73 16.82 6.28
N ARG A 83 0.38 18.02 5.80
CA ARG A 83 1.25 18.80 4.92
C ARG A 83 2.59 19.12 5.59
N GLN A 84 2.58 19.51 6.86
CA GLN A 84 3.79 19.77 7.63
C GLN A 84 4.65 18.50 7.76
N GLN A 85 4.03 17.35 8.08
CA GLN A 85 4.74 16.08 8.18
C GLN A 85 5.39 15.68 6.85
N VAL A 86 4.67 15.84 5.73
CA VAL A 86 5.17 15.55 4.38
C VAL A 86 6.29 16.51 3.98
N GLN A 87 6.21 17.80 4.34
CA GLN A 87 7.28 18.76 4.08
C GLN A 87 8.57 18.40 4.83
N LEU A 88 8.45 17.94 6.08
CA LEU A 88 9.62 17.61 6.90
C LEU A 88 10.35 16.35 6.43
N ARG A 89 9.63 15.29 6.05
CA ARG A 89 10.26 13.98 5.77
C ARG A 89 9.91 13.32 4.44
N GLY A 90 9.02 13.92 3.63
CA GLY A 90 8.47 13.32 2.41
C GLY A 90 9.52 12.78 1.44
N ARG A 91 10.69 13.44 1.34
CA ARG A 91 11.78 13.02 0.44
C ARG A 91 12.36 11.65 0.79
N ALA A 92 12.36 11.29 2.07
CA ALA A 92 12.91 10.03 2.55
C ALA A 92 11.90 8.88 2.48
N VAL A 93 10.61 9.18 2.33
CA VAL A 93 9.54 8.17 2.30
C VAL A 93 9.71 7.23 1.11
N ARG A 94 9.56 5.94 1.39
CA ARG A 94 9.56 4.82 0.43
C ARG A 94 8.28 3.99 0.52
N ASP A 95 7.65 3.94 1.70
CA ASP A 95 6.36 3.27 1.96
C ASP A 95 5.36 4.29 2.51
N LEU A 96 4.32 4.58 1.73
CA LEU A 96 3.23 5.48 2.11
C LEU A 96 1.94 4.71 2.32
N ARG A 97 1.30 4.93 3.46
CA ARG A 97 0.01 4.34 3.82
C ARG A 97 -1.00 5.44 4.00
N VAL A 98 -2.10 5.39 3.26
CA VAL A 98 -3.16 6.38 3.35
C VAL A 98 -4.39 5.74 3.95
N ARG A 99 -4.92 6.40 4.97
CA ARG A 99 -6.03 5.90 5.77
C ARG A 99 -7.09 6.97 5.85
N MET A 100 -8.32 6.59 5.55
CA MET A 100 -9.45 7.51 5.51
C MET A 100 -10.64 6.86 6.22
N GLY A 101 -11.00 7.42 7.37
CA GLY A 101 -11.97 6.84 8.28
C GLY A 101 -11.49 6.82 9.73
N LYS A 102 -12.06 5.92 10.54
CA LYS A 102 -11.80 5.84 11.98
C LYS A 102 -11.30 4.45 12.37
N SER A 103 -10.41 4.40 13.34
CA SER A 103 -10.13 3.14 14.03
C SER A 103 -11.04 3.03 15.25
N ASP A 104 -11.68 1.88 15.42
CA ASP A 104 -12.49 1.56 16.60
C ASP A 104 -11.66 0.86 17.71
N GLY A 105 -10.34 0.76 17.54
CA GLY A 105 -9.43 0.07 18.45
C GLY A 105 -9.17 -1.40 18.10
N SER A 106 -10.02 -2.03 17.28
CA SER A 106 -9.85 -3.42 16.81
C SER A 106 -9.53 -3.50 15.32
N ARG A 107 -10.18 -2.65 14.52
CA ARG A 107 -10.02 -2.56 13.07
C ARG A 107 -10.04 -1.10 12.64
N PHE A 108 -9.61 -0.86 11.41
CA PHE A 108 -9.81 0.43 10.76
C PHE A 108 -11.05 0.32 9.89
N VAL A 109 -12.05 1.11 10.23
CA VAL A 109 -13.33 1.15 9.55
C VAL A 109 -13.35 2.45 8.76
N THR A 110 -13.58 2.36 7.45
CA THR A 110 -13.73 3.56 6.62
C THR A 110 -14.92 4.40 7.07
N GLY A 111 -15.87 3.75 7.77
CA GLY A 111 -16.93 4.40 8.52
C GLY A 111 -17.82 5.23 7.61
N VAL A 112 -18.35 6.30 8.16
CA VAL A 112 -19.04 7.28 7.33
C VAL A 112 -17.98 8.11 6.60
N TRP A 113 -17.76 7.86 5.31
CA TRP A 113 -16.72 8.49 4.53
C TRP A 113 -17.23 9.61 3.61
N TRP A 114 -18.54 9.63 3.30
CA TRP A 114 -19.14 10.59 2.36
C TRP A 114 -18.91 12.06 2.73
N TRP A 115 -18.84 12.41 4.01
CA TRP A 115 -18.52 13.78 4.44
C TRP A 115 -17.06 14.20 4.24
N MET A 116 -16.19 13.29 3.76
CA MET A 116 -14.86 13.64 3.28
C MET A 116 -14.84 13.94 1.78
N GLU A 117 -15.84 13.54 1.00
CA GLU A 117 -15.84 13.68 -0.46
C GLU A 117 -15.79 15.15 -0.92
N ASP A 118 -16.41 16.05 -0.16
CA ASP A 118 -16.36 17.50 -0.42
C ASP A 118 -15.07 18.17 0.11
N ARG A 119 -14.13 17.42 0.68
CA ARG A 119 -12.92 17.98 1.31
C ARG A 119 -11.78 18.05 0.31
N GLU A 120 -11.30 19.26 0.05
CA GLU A 120 -10.15 19.46 -0.82
C GLU A 120 -8.84 19.06 -0.11
N ILE A 121 -8.34 17.87 -0.41
CA ILE A 121 -7.01 17.40 0.02
C ILE A 121 -6.02 17.67 -1.12
N PRO A 122 -4.93 18.43 -0.87
CA PRO A 122 -3.98 18.83 -1.92
C PRO A 122 -3.02 17.70 -2.29
N TRP A 123 -3.54 16.60 -2.86
CA TRP A 123 -2.77 15.40 -3.19
C TRP A 123 -1.55 15.71 -4.07
N ASP A 124 -1.69 16.57 -5.09
CA ASP A 124 -0.56 17.01 -5.92
C ASP A 124 0.60 17.54 -5.08
N ALA A 125 0.31 18.43 -4.14
CA ALA A 125 1.32 19.05 -3.30
C ALA A 125 1.98 18.04 -2.35
N LEU A 126 1.21 17.05 -1.85
CA LEU A 126 1.76 15.99 -1.00
C LEU A 126 2.68 15.07 -1.79
N PHE A 127 2.23 14.53 -2.93
CA PHE A 127 3.00 13.58 -3.74
C PHE A 127 4.22 14.23 -4.41
N ALA A 128 4.19 15.53 -4.70
CA ALA A 128 5.34 16.27 -5.21
C ALA A 128 6.58 16.20 -4.29
N HIS A 129 6.38 15.99 -2.98
CA HIS A 129 7.45 15.86 -1.99
C HIS A 129 7.95 14.41 -1.82
N MET A 130 7.25 13.41 -2.39
CA MET A 130 7.51 11.98 -2.18
C MET A 130 7.96 11.27 -3.47
N ARG A 131 8.84 11.90 -4.25
CA ARG A 131 9.25 11.40 -5.58
C ARG A 131 9.95 10.04 -5.58
N GLY A 132 10.52 9.64 -4.44
CA GLY A 132 11.18 8.34 -4.27
C GLY A 132 10.27 7.24 -3.73
N LEU A 133 8.95 7.48 -3.67
CA LEU A 133 7.99 6.51 -3.18
C LEU A 133 8.04 5.22 -4.01
N LYS A 134 8.14 4.07 -3.32
CA LYS A 134 8.18 2.73 -3.92
C LYS A 134 6.89 1.95 -3.69
N ARG A 135 6.27 2.11 -2.51
CA ARG A 135 5.03 1.44 -2.13
C ARG A 135 3.95 2.44 -1.75
N LEU A 136 2.78 2.29 -2.34
CA LEU A 136 1.57 3.04 -1.99
C LEU A 136 0.49 2.06 -1.52
N ASP A 137 0.08 2.19 -0.25
CA ASP A 137 -0.92 1.32 0.37
C ASP A 137 -2.20 2.10 0.70
N LEU A 138 -3.27 1.78 -0.03
CA LEU A 138 -4.59 2.41 0.06
C LEU A 138 -5.65 1.46 0.64
N ARG A 139 -5.26 0.33 1.24
CA ARG A 139 -6.21 -0.68 1.74
C ARG A 139 -7.23 -0.13 2.76
N CYS A 140 -6.87 0.96 3.43
CA CYS A 140 -7.68 1.64 4.44
C CYS A 140 -8.37 2.89 3.89
N MET A 141 -8.55 3.00 2.57
CA MET A 141 -9.42 3.99 1.95
C MET A 141 -10.76 3.36 1.58
N PRO A 142 -11.86 4.14 1.55
CA PRO A 142 -13.11 3.68 0.96
C PRO A 142 -12.92 3.44 -0.53
N LEU A 143 -13.35 2.28 -1.03
CA LEU A 143 -13.24 1.90 -2.44
C LEU A 143 -13.90 2.93 -3.38
N GLU A 144 -15.05 3.46 -2.95
CA GLU A 144 -15.89 4.36 -3.75
C GLU A 144 -15.54 5.85 -3.55
N SER A 145 -14.49 6.16 -2.78
CA SER A 145 -14.11 7.55 -2.53
C SER A 145 -13.52 8.20 -3.77
N CYS A 146 -13.96 9.42 -4.11
CA CYS A 146 -13.43 10.24 -5.19
C CYS A 146 -11.94 10.57 -5.00
N HIS A 147 -11.43 10.49 -3.76
CA HIS A 147 -10.03 10.71 -3.48
C HIS A 147 -9.11 9.62 -4.04
N VAL A 148 -9.59 8.39 -4.20
CA VAL A 148 -8.79 7.29 -4.73
C VAL A 148 -8.28 7.60 -6.15
N PRO A 149 -9.14 7.91 -7.15
CA PRO A 149 -8.66 8.27 -8.48
C PRO A 149 -7.81 9.54 -8.48
N ILE A 150 -8.15 10.57 -7.72
CA ILE A 150 -7.37 11.82 -7.65
C ILE A 150 -5.95 11.53 -7.14
N LEU A 151 -5.85 10.70 -6.11
CA LEU A 151 -4.58 10.28 -5.52
C LEU A 151 -3.75 9.46 -6.51
N LEU A 152 -4.36 8.53 -7.24
CA LEU A 152 -3.68 7.74 -8.28
C LEU A 152 -3.10 8.63 -9.38
N GLN A 153 -3.83 9.65 -9.83
CA GLN A 153 -3.32 10.61 -10.81
C GLN A 153 -2.11 11.39 -10.26
N ALA A 154 -2.19 11.88 -9.02
CA ALA A 154 -1.08 12.55 -8.36
C ALA A 154 0.15 11.63 -8.20
N ALA A 155 -0.05 10.37 -7.77
CA ALA A 155 1.02 9.39 -7.64
C ALA A 155 1.67 9.08 -9.00
N ALA A 156 0.88 8.89 -10.06
CA ALA A 156 1.37 8.69 -11.42
C ALA A 156 2.16 9.89 -11.96
N LYS A 157 1.79 11.10 -11.54
CA LYS A 157 2.46 12.34 -11.93
C LYS A 157 3.82 12.52 -11.27
N TYR A 158 3.95 12.26 -9.96
CA TYR A 158 5.17 12.59 -9.20
C TYR A 158 6.01 11.41 -8.74
N CYS A 159 5.41 10.23 -8.54
CA CYS A 159 6.07 9.04 -7.97
C CYS A 159 6.41 8.03 -9.08
N LEU A 160 7.37 8.40 -9.93
CA LEU A 160 7.83 7.59 -11.06
C LEU A 160 8.73 6.40 -10.66
N GLN A 161 8.96 6.20 -9.35
CA GLN A 161 9.68 5.04 -8.79
C GLN A 161 8.73 4.07 -8.08
N LEU A 162 7.42 4.22 -8.27
CA LEU A 162 6.44 3.35 -7.66
C LEU A 162 6.57 1.94 -8.25
N GLU A 163 6.70 0.95 -7.37
CA GLU A 163 6.84 -0.46 -7.70
C GLU A 163 5.68 -1.29 -7.14
N MET A 164 5.05 -0.84 -6.04
CA MET A 164 3.96 -1.57 -5.38
C MET A 164 2.75 -0.67 -5.15
N LEU A 165 1.59 -1.12 -5.60
CA LEU A 165 0.30 -0.46 -5.36
C LEU A 165 -0.68 -1.45 -4.70
N VAL A 166 -1.21 -1.06 -3.54
CA VAL A 166 -2.31 -1.80 -2.89
C VAL A 166 -3.55 -0.95 -2.92
N LEU A 167 -4.55 -1.37 -3.70
CA LEU A 167 -5.82 -0.67 -3.83
C LEU A 167 -6.80 -1.03 -2.72
N PRO A 168 -7.78 -0.15 -2.42
CA PRO A 168 -8.85 -0.46 -1.49
C PRO A 168 -9.71 -1.62 -2.01
N ARG A 169 -10.31 -2.37 -1.10
CA ARG A 169 -11.25 -3.46 -1.39
C ARG A 169 -12.58 -3.20 -0.70
N LYS A 170 -13.61 -3.91 -1.16
CA LYS A 170 -14.91 -3.98 -0.52
C LYS A 170 -14.75 -4.52 0.91
N GLN A 171 -15.18 -3.75 1.91
CA GLN A 171 -15.08 -4.15 3.32
C GLN A 171 -16.27 -4.99 3.77
N ASP A 172 -17.42 -4.76 3.17
CA ASP A 172 -18.66 -5.47 3.44
C ASP A 172 -19.12 -6.17 2.16
N MET A 173 -18.88 -7.48 2.08
CA MET A 173 -19.18 -8.26 0.87
C MET A 173 -20.67 -8.30 0.55
N THR A 174 -21.53 -8.02 1.53
CA THR A 174 -23.00 -8.08 1.38
C THR A 174 -23.59 -6.85 0.67
N LYS A 175 -22.87 -5.73 0.63
CA LYS A 175 -23.35 -4.47 0.02
C LYS A 175 -23.01 -4.41 -1.45
N THR A 176 -23.89 -3.93 -2.31
CA THR A 176 -23.50 -3.64 -3.70
C THR A 176 -22.55 -2.44 -3.74
N VAL A 177 -21.60 -2.45 -4.67
CA VAL A 177 -20.67 -1.34 -4.90
C VAL A 177 -21.19 -0.47 -6.04
N ASP A 178 -21.00 0.85 -5.94
CA ASP A 178 -21.22 1.79 -7.03
C ASP A 178 -20.29 1.46 -8.21
N CYS A 179 -20.89 0.85 -9.23
CA CYS A 179 -20.20 0.43 -10.45
C CYS A 179 -19.59 1.62 -11.21
N ALA A 180 -20.18 2.82 -11.14
CA ALA A 180 -19.65 3.99 -11.81
C ALA A 180 -18.36 4.49 -11.13
N ALA A 181 -18.33 4.51 -9.81
CA ALA A 181 -17.15 4.88 -9.03
C ALA A 181 -15.98 3.90 -9.28
N VAL A 182 -16.26 2.59 -9.26
CA VAL A 182 -15.25 1.55 -9.55
C VAL A 182 -14.72 1.69 -10.96
N ARG A 183 -15.60 1.87 -11.95
CA ARG A 183 -15.21 2.02 -13.36
C ARG A 183 -14.32 3.24 -13.58
N MET A 184 -14.65 4.37 -12.94
CA MET A 184 -13.82 5.58 -12.98
C MET A 184 -12.42 5.33 -12.39
N MET A 185 -12.34 4.69 -11.22
CA MET A 185 -11.07 4.32 -10.62
C MET A 185 -10.25 3.38 -11.52
N MET A 186 -10.87 2.39 -12.16
CA MET A 186 -10.19 1.47 -13.06
C MET A 186 -9.64 2.17 -14.31
N GLN A 187 -10.39 3.11 -14.90
CA GLN A 187 -9.90 3.94 -16.00
C GLN A 187 -8.68 4.77 -15.61
N VAL A 188 -8.74 5.39 -14.43
CA VAL A 188 -7.62 6.18 -13.89
C VAL A 188 -6.41 5.28 -13.57
N LEU A 189 -6.64 4.09 -13.03
CA LEU A 189 -5.61 3.10 -12.77
C LEU A 189 -4.88 2.70 -14.06
N ARG A 190 -5.61 2.45 -15.15
CA ARG A 190 -5.02 2.15 -16.46
C ARG A 190 -4.07 3.25 -16.91
N GLY A 191 -4.51 4.51 -16.89
CA GLY A 191 -3.65 5.65 -17.24
C GLY A 191 -2.46 5.83 -16.29
N ALA A 192 -2.62 5.50 -15.01
CA ALA A 192 -1.53 5.52 -14.04
C ALA A 192 -0.49 4.42 -14.32
N MET A 193 -0.93 3.19 -14.63
CA MET A 193 -0.06 2.07 -15.00
C MET A 193 0.72 2.37 -16.27
N GLU A 194 0.05 2.83 -17.33
CA GLU A 194 0.68 3.26 -18.57
C GLU A 194 1.78 4.31 -18.29
N ARG A 195 1.48 5.30 -17.44
CA ARG A 195 2.45 6.34 -17.08
C ARG A 195 3.65 5.80 -16.30
N TRP A 196 3.43 4.92 -15.31
CA TRP A 196 4.52 4.26 -14.59
C TRP A 196 5.35 3.34 -15.49
N HIS A 197 4.73 2.74 -16.49
CA HIS A 197 5.41 1.93 -17.50
C HIS A 197 6.31 2.79 -18.40
N LEU A 198 5.72 3.80 -19.05
CA LEU A 198 6.39 4.59 -20.09
C LEU A 198 7.33 5.65 -19.54
N LYS A 199 7.03 6.23 -18.36
CA LYS A 199 7.81 7.33 -17.76
C LYS A 199 8.49 6.94 -16.46
N GLY A 200 8.12 5.82 -15.86
CA GLY A 200 8.72 5.34 -14.63
C GLY A 200 10.12 4.76 -14.85
N ARG A 201 10.86 4.60 -13.75
CA ARG A 201 12.22 4.00 -13.76
C ARG A 201 12.22 2.49 -13.61
N CYS A 202 11.07 1.90 -13.33
CA CYS A 202 10.92 0.52 -12.91
C CYS A 202 10.25 -0.37 -13.99
N GLY A 203 9.87 0.21 -15.13
CA GLY A 203 9.20 -0.51 -16.22
C GLY A 203 7.79 -0.99 -15.88
N GLY A 204 7.07 -0.25 -15.02
CA GLY A 204 5.75 -0.61 -14.50
C GLY A 204 5.77 -1.09 -13.05
N LEU A 205 4.61 -1.56 -12.57
CA LEU A 205 4.46 -2.09 -11.22
C LEU A 205 4.97 -3.54 -11.14
N LYS A 206 5.55 -3.88 -9.99
CA LYS A 206 5.95 -5.26 -9.63
C LYS A 206 4.93 -5.92 -8.69
N GLN A 207 4.13 -5.13 -8.00
CA GLN A 207 3.02 -5.60 -7.18
C GLN A 207 1.79 -4.74 -7.41
N LEU A 208 0.65 -5.37 -7.67
CA LEU A 208 -0.65 -4.73 -7.78
C LEU A 208 -1.71 -5.56 -7.05
N THR A 209 -2.37 -4.96 -6.07
CA THR A 209 -3.60 -5.52 -5.50
C THR A 209 -4.79 -4.92 -6.23
N VAL A 210 -5.70 -5.77 -6.69
CA VAL A 210 -6.85 -5.36 -7.49
C VAL A 210 -8.00 -4.97 -6.55
N PRO A 211 -8.72 -3.88 -6.83
CA PRO A 211 -9.88 -3.52 -6.06
C PRO A 211 -11.04 -4.47 -6.35
N SER A 212 -12.02 -4.54 -5.44
CA SER A 212 -13.24 -5.30 -5.70
C SER A 212 -13.95 -4.73 -6.94
N ARG A 213 -14.31 -5.62 -7.87
CA ARG A 213 -14.63 -5.28 -9.26
C ARG A 213 -16.08 -4.86 -9.47
N GLU A 214 -16.30 -4.23 -10.62
CA GLU A 214 -17.63 -3.96 -11.17
C GLU A 214 -18.40 -5.29 -11.34
N GLU A 215 -19.63 -5.34 -10.83
CA GLU A 215 -20.37 -6.59 -10.74
C GLU A 215 -21.21 -6.90 -11.99
N GLU A 216 -21.44 -5.91 -12.88
CA GLU A 216 -22.33 -6.02 -14.05
C GLU A 216 -21.75 -6.83 -15.21
N ASP A 217 -20.49 -6.60 -15.60
CA ASP A 217 -19.84 -7.28 -16.74
C ASP A 217 -18.45 -7.78 -16.35
N ARG A 218 -18.44 -8.76 -15.45
CA ARG A 218 -17.23 -9.29 -14.83
C ARG A 218 -16.23 -9.88 -15.84
N LEU A 219 -16.72 -10.52 -16.91
CA LEU A 219 -15.85 -11.17 -17.89
C LEU A 219 -15.06 -10.13 -18.69
N ARG A 220 -15.75 -9.18 -19.34
CA ARG A 220 -15.09 -8.18 -20.18
C ARG A 220 -14.18 -7.27 -19.37
N THR A 221 -14.64 -6.81 -18.21
CA THR A 221 -13.86 -5.92 -17.33
C THR A 221 -12.62 -6.62 -16.78
N SER A 222 -12.72 -7.89 -16.42
CA SER A 222 -11.57 -8.68 -15.97
C SER A 222 -10.59 -8.94 -17.11
N THR A 223 -11.03 -9.35 -18.30
CA THR A 223 -10.14 -9.54 -19.45
C THR A 223 -9.43 -8.24 -19.83
N ALA A 224 -10.15 -7.12 -19.92
CA ALA A 224 -9.55 -5.82 -20.25
C ALA A 224 -8.49 -5.42 -19.21
N PHE A 225 -8.80 -5.57 -17.91
CA PHE A 225 -7.84 -5.28 -16.85
C PHE A 225 -6.57 -6.14 -16.94
N ILE A 226 -6.71 -7.44 -17.22
CA ILE A 226 -5.56 -8.33 -17.34
C ILE A 226 -4.71 -7.99 -18.55
N ASN A 227 -5.33 -7.66 -19.68
CA ASN A 227 -4.62 -7.18 -20.85
C ASN A 227 -3.84 -5.90 -20.54
N ASP A 228 -4.45 -4.94 -19.84
CA ASP A 228 -3.77 -3.72 -19.39
C ASP A 228 -2.60 -4.02 -18.44
N VAL A 229 -2.74 -5.00 -17.55
CA VAL A 229 -1.64 -5.42 -16.64
C VAL A 229 -0.50 -6.08 -17.42
N ILE A 230 -0.81 -6.95 -18.38
CA ILE A 230 0.20 -7.58 -19.25
C ILE A 230 0.96 -6.51 -20.06
N GLU A 231 0.23 -5.52 -20.59
CA GLU A 231 0.80 -4.45 -21.42
C GLU A 231 1.67 -3.49 -20.59
N PHE A 232 1.15 -2.99 -19.46
CA PHE A 232 1.79 -1.90 -18.71
C PHE A 232 2.57 -2.34 -17.48
N CYS A 233 2.40 -3.58 -17.01
CA CYS A 233 3.12 -4.11 -15.85
C CYS A 233 3.80 -5.47 -16.18
N PRO A 234 4.68 -5.53 -17.20
CA PRO A 234 5.30 -6.78 -17.63
C PRO A 234 6.20 -7.44 -16.58
N ASN A 235 6.63 -6.68 -15.56
CA ASN A 235 7.46 -7.17 -14.46
C ASN A 235 6.63 -7.46 -13.19
N VAL A 236 5.32 -7.64 -13.31
CA VAL A 236 4.47 -7.96 -12.16
C VAL A 236 4.85 -9.33 -11.58
N GLU A 237 5.25 -9.34 -10.32
CA GLU A 237 5.59 -10.55 -9.56
C GLU A 237 4.42 -10.98 -8.67
N TYR A 238 3.63 -9.99 -8.19
CA TYR A 238 2.51 -10.21 -7.30
C TYR A 238 1.27 -9.50 -7.83
N LEU A 239 0.39 -10.26 -8.45
CA LEU A 239 -0.90 -9.80 -8.90
C LEU A 239 -1.99 -10.49 -8.07
N ASP A 240 -2.66 -9.71 -7.24
CA ASP A 240 -3.73 -10.12 -6.33
C ASP A 240 -3.38 -11.18 -5.27
N GLY A 241 -3.62 -10.83 -4.01
CA GLY A 241 -3.30 -11.71 -2.89
C GLY A 241 -4.42 -12.72 -2.65
N TYR A 242 -4.20 -13.98 -3.03
CA TYR A 242 -5.06 -15.14 -2.69
C TYR A 242 -5.51 -15.16 -1.22
N TYR A 243 -4.66 -14.65 -0.32
CA TYR A 243 -4.86 -14.62 1.13
C TYR A 243 -6.12 -13.87 1.60
N TYR A 244 -6.66 -12.94 0.81
CA TYR A 244 -7.88 -12.20 1.17
C TYR A 244 -9.17 -12.83 0.62
N ALA A 245 -9.05 -13.83 -0.26
CA ALA A 245 -10.17 -14.57 -0.85
C ALA A 245 -10.48 -15.88 -0.10
N THR A 246 -9.65 -16.25 0.88
CA THR A 246 -9.87 -17.39 1.76
C THR A 246 -10.56 -16.93 3.04
N ASP A 247 -11.86 -17.18 3.15
CA ASP A 247 -12.55 -17.17 4.44
C ASP A 247 -12.11 -18.44 5.19
N GLU A 248 -11.31 -18.30 6.26
CA GLU A 248 -10.88 -19.45 7.07
C GLU A 248 -12.07 -20.12 7.80
N MET A 249 -13.24 -19.46 7.86
CA MET A 249 -14.41 -19.91 8.60
C MET A 249 -15.47 -20.60 7.73
N ASN A 250 -15.43 -20.41 6.41
CA ASN A 250 -16.32 -21.05 5.45
C ASN A 250 -15.49 -21.70 4.33
N ASP A 251 -15.54 -23.03 4.22
CA ASP A 251 -14.90 -23.86 3.19
C ASP A 251 -14.66 -23.14 1.85
N VAL A 252 -13.40 -22.93 1.45
CA VAL A 252 -12.87 -22.68 0.08
C VAL A 252 -13.79 -21.90 -0.89
N THR A 253 -14.59 -20.94 -0.41
CA THR A 253 -15.39 -20.08 -1.29
C THR A 253 -14.58 -18.85 -1.65
N CYS A 254 -13.80 -18.97 -2.72
CA CYS A 254 -13.22 -17.80 -3.39
C CYS A 254 -14.34 -17.07 -4.14
N GLU A 255 -14.90 -16.02 -3.55
CA GLU A 255 -15.95 -15.18 -4.18
C GLU A 255 -15.37 -14.26 -5.27
N GLU A 256 -14.10 -13.89 -5.18
CA GLU A 256 -13.40 -13.08 -6.18
C GLU A 256 -12.77 -13.95 -7.28
N LYS A 257 -13.60 -14.61 -8.10
CA LYS A 257 -13.12 -15.35 -9.28
C LYS A 257 -12.90 -14.42 -10.47
N TRP A 258 -11.75 -14.57 -11.11
CA TRP A 258 -11.41 -13.82 -12.31
C TRP A 258 -11.87 -14.62 -13.53
N MET A 259 -12.96 -14.18 -14.15
CA MET A 259 -13.38 -14.75 -15.43
C MET A 259 -12.60 -14.03 -16.53
N ILE A 260 -11.76 -14.77 -17.25
CA ILE A 260 -10.93 -14.25 -18.34
C ILE A 260 -11.26 -15.05 -19.59
N SER A 261 -11.59 -14.36 -20.68
CA SER A 261 -11.70 -14.98 -21.99
C SER A 261 -10.33 -15.50 -22.45
N LEU A 262 -10.29 -16.73 -22.96
CA LEU A 262 -9.12 -17.30 -23.64
C LEU A 262 -9.03 -16.89 -25.12
N ASP A 263 -10.08 -16.27 -25.64
CA ASP A 263 -10.13 -15.73 -26.99
C ASP A 263 -9.35 -14.40 -27.02
N THR A 264 -8.02 -14.52 -27.06
CA THR A 264 -7.07 -13.42 -27.32
C THR A 264 -6.34 -13.66 -28.63
#